data_AF-A0A7S3HG21-F1
#
_entry.id   AF-A0A7S3HG21-F1
#
_cell.length_a   1.000
_cell.length_b   1.000
_cell.length_c   1.000
_cell.angle_alpha   90.00
_cell.angle_beta   90.00
_cell.angle_gamma   90.00
#
_symmetry.space_group_name_H-M   'P 1'
#
loop_
_entity.id
_entity.type
_entity.pdbx_description
1 polymer ?
#
loop_
_entity_poly.entity_id
_entity_poly.type
_entity_poly.pdbx_seq_one_letter_code
_entity_poly.pdbx_strand_id
1 'polypeptide(L)'
;DNICRPSCIWKCFDFYPNDRNVKSLRSPALILHGQQDDIVPFYHGYRLHKAVPKEFRWPAYFPPNGGHNDLVELDMKAYFGTLEAFCTSLQNGTAAATLQKLAAENGPPKQVHMSNGQRQEP
;
A
#
# COMPACT_ATOMS: atom_id res chain seq x y z
N ASP A 1 23.42 -7.76 -8.99
CA ASP A 1 23.29 -7.44 -7.55
C ASP A 1 22.20 -8.26 -6.86
N ASN A 2 22.40 -9.58 -6.84
CA ASN A 2 21.50 -10.55 -6.20
C ASN A 2 21.95 -10.80 -4.75
N ILE A 3 21.90 -9.76 -3.91
CA ILE A 3 21.99 -9.97 -2.46
C ILE A 3 20.58 -10.32 -1.98
N CYS A 4 20.40 -11.61 -1.71
CA CYS A 4 19.23 -12.20 -1.09
C CYS A 4 18.80 -11.36 0.12
N ARG A 5 17.61 -10.76 0.02
CA ARG A 5 16.91 -10.27 1.21
C ARG A 5 16.56 -11.49 2.08
N PRO A 6 16.64 -11.41 3.42
CA PRO A 6 16.30 -12.51 4.33
C PRO A 6 14.91 -13.12 4.05
N SER A 7 13.99 -12.33 3.51
CA SER A 7 12.64 -12.74 3.10
C SER A 7 12.59 -13.78 1.96
N CYS A 8 13.69 -14.03 1.23
CA CYS A 8 13.75 -15.07 0.20
C CYS A 8 14.10 -16.46 0.74
N ILE A 9 14.82 -16.53 1.87
CA ILE A 9 15.25 -17.81 2.49
C ILE A 9 14.09 -18.44 3.28
N TRP A 10 13.22 -17.61 3.86
CA TRP A 10 12.08 -18.06 4.69
C TRP A 10 10.75 -18.04 3.94
N LYS A 11 10.77 -18.04 2.61
CA LYS A 11 9.54 -17.99 1.78
C LYS A 11 8.61 -19.20 2.00
N CYS A 12 9.12 -20.30 2.54
CA CYS A 12 8.35 -21.48 2.94
C CYS A 12 7.75 -21.38 4.35
N PHE A 13 8.17 -20.40 5.16
CA PHE A 13 7.72 -20.12 6.53
C PHE A 13 7.22 -18.68 6.67
N ASP A 14 6.64 -18.13 5.59
CA ASP A 14 5.92 -16.87 5.69
C ASP A 14 4.59 -17.13 6.42
N PHE A 15 4.51 -16.73 7.68
CA PHE A 15 3.30 -16.83 8.49
C PHE A 15 2.13 -16.02 7.90
N TYR A 16 2.42 -15.03 7.06
CA TYR A 16 1.44 -14.13 6.48
C TYR A 16 1.66 -13.99 4.96
N PRO A 17 1.31 -15.02 4.15
CA PRO A 17 1.53 -15.05 2.70
C PRO A 17 0.56 -14.15 1.93
N ASN A 18 0.37 -12.92 2.41
CA ASN A 18 -0.54 -11.91 1.88
C ASN A 18 -0.19 -11.57 0.43
N ASP A 19 1.09 -11.59 0.04
CA ASP A 19 1.53 -11.36 -1.33
C ASP A 19 1.04 -12.43 -2.32
N ARG A 20 0.74 -13.64 -1.85
CA ARG A 20 0.12 -14.72 -2.64
C ARG A 20 -1.40 -14.62 -2.59
N ASN A 21 -1.96 -14.48 -1.40
CA ASN A 21 -3.41 -14.48 -1.17
C ASN A 21 -4.10 -13.30 -1.87
N VAL A 22 -3.45 -12.13 -1.91
CA VAL A 22 -4.00 -10.92 -2.53
C VAL A 22 -4.29 -11.09 -4.03
N LYS A 23 -3.55 -11.98 -4.72
CA LYS A 23 -3.70 -12.21 -6.15
C LYS A 23 -4.99 -12.95 -6.51
N SER A 24 -5.59 -13.65 -5.55
CA SER A 24 -6.85 -14.38 -5.71
C SER A 24 -8.09 -13.59 -5.29
N LEU A 25 -7.92 -12.31 -4.91
CA LEU A 25 -9.06 -11.46 -4.54
C LEU A 25 -10.06 -11.32 -5.69
N ARG A 26 -11.35 -11.40 -5.35
CA ARG A 26 -12.48 -11.22 -6.28
C ARG A 26 -13.39 -10.05 -5.89
N SER A 27 -12.89 -9.15 -5.06
CA SER A 27 -13.62 -8.02 -4.50
C SER A 27 -12.70 -6.81 -4.41
N PRO A 28 -13.21 -5.57 -4.56
CA PRO A 28 -12.39 -4.37 -4.44
C PRO A 28 -11.65 -4.32 -3.10
N ALA A 29 -10.39 -3.89 -3.14
CA ALA A 29 -9.50 -3.83 -1.99
C ALA A 29 -8.81 -2.47 -1.92
N LEU A 30 -8.87 -1.87 -0.74
CA LEU A 30 -8.18 -0.67 -0.35
C LEU A 30 -7.02 -1.03 0.59
N ILE A 31 -5.83 -0.49 0.32
CA ILE A 31 -4.64 -0.66 1.16
C ILE A 31 -4.32 0.68 1.83
N LEU A 32 -4.27 0.68 3.16
CA LEU A 32 -3.85 1.81 3.99
C LEU A 32 -2.50 1.44 4.60
N HIS A 33 -1.46 2.25 4.42
CA HIS A 33 -0.12 1.94 4.97
C HIS A 33 0.73 3.20 5.16
N GLY A 34 1.29 3.40 6.35
CA GLY A 34 2.18 4.52 6.64
C GLY A 34 3.54 4.40 5.94
N GLN A 35 4.06 5.48 5.33
CA GLN A 35 5.37 5.42 4.68
C GLN A 35 6.54 5.32 5.66
N GLN A 36 6.33 5.66 6.94
CA GLN A 36 7.31 5.61 8.03
C GLN A 36 6.99 4.52 9.06
N ASP A 37 6.21 3.50 8.68
CA ASP A 37 5.92 2.34 9.53
C ASP A 37 7.22 1.59 9.90
N ASP A 38 7.51 1.56 11.20
CA ASP A 38 8.69 0.99 11.84
C ASP A 38 8.56 -0.51 12.16
N ILE A 39 7.33 -1.04 12.14
CA ILE A 39 7.03 -2.45 12.40
C ILE A 39 6.90 -3.22 11.09
N VAL A 40 6.16 -2.68 10.12
CA VAL A 40 5.95 -3.26 8.79
C VAL A 40 6.43 -2.27 7.73
N PRO A 41 7.64 -2.47 7.17
CA PRO A 41 8.22 -1.52 6.23
C PRO A 41 7.31 -1.22 5.03
N PHE A 42 7.27 0.05 4.61
CA PHE A 42 6.40 0.56 3.54
C PHE A 42 6.37 -0.29 2.25
N TYR A 43 7.50 -0.90 1.88
CA TYR A 43 7.58 -1.72 0.67
C TYR A 43 6.59 -2.91 0.70
N HIS A 44 6.19 -3.40 1.87
CA HIS A 44 5.16 -4.43 2.01
C HIS A 44 3.80 -3.93 1.53
N GLY A 45 3.31 -2.81 2.06
CA GLY A 45 2.04 -2.19 1.64
C GLY A 45 2.04 -1.83 0.16
N TYR A 46 3.14 -1.27 -0.34
CA TYR A 46 3.29 -0.94 -1.77
C TYR A 46 3.23 -2.18 -2.68
N ARG A 47 3.95 -3.25 -2.33
CA ARG A 47 3.95 -4.50 -3.10
C ARG A 47 2.59 -5.20 -3.03
N LEU A 48 1.94 -5.17 -1.87
CA LEU A 48 0.63 -5.76 -1.66
C LEU A 48 -0.41 -5.06 -2.56
N HIS A 49 -0.44 -3.73 -2.56
CA HIS A 49 -1.30 -2.95 -3.47
C HIS A 49 -1.06 -3.27 -4.94
N LYS A 50 0.21 -3.34 -5.37
CA LYS A 50 0.56 -3.70 -6.74
C LYS A 50 0.17 -5.14 -7.13
N ALA A 51 0.04 -6.04 -6.16
CA ALA A 51 -0.33 -7.43 -6.39
C ALA A 51 -1.85 -7.65 -6.43
N VAL A 52 -2.67 -6.71 -5.96
CA VAL A 52 -4.14 -6.75 -6.13
C VAL A 52 -4.48 -6.77 -7.63
N PRO A 53 -5.39 -7.65 -8.10
CA PRO A 53 -5.89 -7.62 -9.48
C PRO A 53 -6.39 -6.23 -9.86
N LYS A 54 -6.10 -5.78 -11.09
CA LYS A 54 -6.32 -4.38 -11.49
C LYS A 54 -7.79 -3.96 -11.37
N GLU A 55 -8.70 -4.87 -11.69
CA GLU A 55 -10.16 -4.74 -11.61
C GLU A 55 -10.69 -4.57 -10.17
N PHE A 56 -9.88 -4.92 -9.17
CA PHE A 56 -10.23 -4.84 -7.76
C PHE A 56 -9.33 -3.88 -6.97
N ARG A 57 -8.36 -3.24 -7.62
CA ARG A 57 -7.34 -2.44 -6.94
C ARG A 57 -7.79 -1.00 -6.73
N TRP A 58 -8.35 -0.70 -5.56
CA TRP A 58 -8.68 0.67 -5.17
C TRP A 58 -7.42 1.50 -4.90
N PRO A 59 -7.41 2.82 -5.14
CA PRO A 59 -6.24 3.66 -4.87
C PRO A 59 -5.78 3.56 -3.41
N ALA A 60 -4.51 3.24 -3.20
CA ALA A 60 -3.99 3.13 -1.85
C ALA A 60 -3.89 4.51 -1.17
N TYR A 61 -3.97 4.49 0.16
CA TYR A 61 -3.67 5.65 1.00
C TYR A 61 -2.33 5.41 1.70
N PHE A 62 -1.32 6.19 1.31
CA PHE A 62 0.05 6.06 1.79
C PHE A 62 0.55 7.41 2.34
N PRO A 63 0.17 7.82 3.55
CA PRO A 63 0.59 9.10 4.10
C PRO A 63 2.12 9.13 4.32
N PRO A 64 2.84 10.17 3.83
CA PRO A 64 4.31 10.24 3.92
C PRO A 64 4.89 10.22 5.35
N ASN A 65 4.13 10.67 6.33
CA ASN A 65 4.54 10.76 7.73
C ASN A 65 3.80 9.79 8.65
N GLY A 66 3.05 8.83 8.09
CA GLY A 66 2.34 7.82 8.90
C GLY A 66 3.29 6.70 9.32
N GLY A 67 3.28 6.38 10.60
CA GLY A 67 3.84 5.18 11.21
C GLY A 67 2.84 4.03 11.28
N HIS A 68 3.03 3.12 12.25
CA HIS A 68 2.25 1.89 12.37
C HIS A 68 0.83 2.11 12.94
N ASN A 69 0.67 3.02 13.89
CA ASN A 69 -0.55 3.15 14.71
C ASN A 69 -1.16 4.56 14.72
N ASP A 70 -0.69 5.47 13.86
CA ASP A 70 -1.00 6.90 13.91
C ASP A 70 -1.72 7.41 12.64
N LEU A 71 -2.14 6.51 11.74
CA LEU A 71 -2.73 6.90 10.47
C LEU A 71 -4.00 7.74 10.63
N VAL A 72 -4.75 7.51 11.71
CA VAL A 72 -5.99 8.23 12.01
C VAL A 72 -5.66 9.61 12.59
N GLU A 73 -4.75 9.66 13.55
CA GLU A 73 -4.33 10.87 14.26
C GLU A 73 -3.57 11.84 13.37
N LEU A 74 -2.83 11.33 12.39
CA LEU A 74 -2.06 12.13 11.44
C LEU A 74 -2.96 13.02 10.58
N ASP A 75 -4.06 12.46 10.06
CA ASP A 75 -5.05 13.18 9.28
C ASP A 75 -6.40 12.46 9.31
N MET A 76 -7.21 12.75 10.34
CA MET A 76 -8.53 12.16 10.50
C MET A 76 -9.42 12.40 9.28
N LYS A 77 -9.34 13.59 8.69
CA LYS A 77 -10.19 13.99 7.56
C LYS A 77 -9.85 13.17 6.32
N ALA A 78 -8.57 13.05 5.99
CA ALA A 78 -8.14 12.23 4.86
C ALA A 78 -8.40 10.74 5.10
N TYR A 79 -8.14 10.23 6.31
CA TYR A 79 -8.36 8.84 6.67
C TYR A 79 -9.84 8.45 6.52
N PHE A 80 -10.75 9.13 7.22
CA PHE A 80 -12.18 8.84 7.15
C PHE A 80 -12.78 9.18 5.78
N GLY A 81 -12.32 10.23 5.12
CA GLY A 81 -12.74 10.55 3.75
C GLY A 81 -12.37 9.46 2.75
N THR A 82 -11.19 8.84 2.90
CA THR A 82 -10.77 7.69 2.09
C THR A 82 -11.69 6.48 2.32
N LEU A 83 -12.00 6.17 3.59
CA LEU A 83 -12.90 5.08 3.94
C LEU A 83 -14.33 5.31 3.43
N GLU A 84 -14.86 6.52 3.59
CA GLU A 84 -16.18 6.91 3.11
C GLU A 84 -16.26 6.79 1.58
N ALA A 85 -15.26 7.31 0.87
CA ALA A 85 -15.20 7.20 -0.59
C ALA A 85 -15.14 5.74 -1.05
N PHE A 86 -14.37 4.90 -0.36
CA PHE A 86 -14.31 3.47 -0.64
C PHE A 86 -15.66 2.80 -0.43
N CYS A 87 -16.27 2.95 0.75
CA CYS A 87 -17.58 2.38 1.09
C CYS A 87 -18.68 2.84 0.12
N THR A 88 -18.71 4.13 -0.21
CA THR A 88 -19.66 4.70 -1.17
C THR A 88 -19.48 4.08 -2.56
N SER A 89 -18.23 3.85 -2.99
CA SER A 89 -17.95 3.21 -4.28
C SER A 89 -18.42 1.74 -4.33
N LEU A 90 -18.43 1.05 -3.19
CA LEU A 90 -18.95 -0.32 -3.08
C LEU A 90 -20.48 -0.34 -3.14
N GLN A 91 -21.15 0.54 -2.40
CA GLN A 91 -22.62 0.62 -2.36
C GLN A 91 -23.22 0.92 -3.72
N ASN A 92 -22.58 1.80 -4.49
CA ASN A 92 -23.07 2.22 -5.80
C ASN A 92 -22.70 1.23 -6.93
N GLY A 93 -21.93 0.17 -6.65
CA GLY A 93 -21.38 -0.71 -7.68
C GLY A 93 -20.41 -0.01 -8.65
N THR A 94 -20.05 1.24 -8.37
CA THR A 94 -19.19 2.08 -9.22
C THR A 94 -17.71 1.91 -8.92
N ALA A 95 -17.34 1.02 -8.00
CA ALA A 95 -15.94 0.71 -7.70
C ALA A 95 -15.11 0.58 -8.99
N ALA A 96 -15.53 -0.27 -9.94
CA ALA A 96 -14.83 -0.46 -11.22
C ALA A 96 -14.70 0.83 -12.08
N ALA A 97 -15.71 1.70 -12.10
CA ALA A 97 -15.67 2.97 -12.83
C ALA A 97 -14.79 4.02 -12.14
N THR A 98 -14.81 4.06 -10.81
CA THR A 98 -13.92 4.90 -9.98
C THR A 98 -12.46 4.48 -10.15
N LEU A 99 -12.19 3.17 -10.26
CA LEU A 99 -10.86 2.64 -10.58
C LEU A 99 -10.34 3.13 -11.94
N GLN A 100 -11.19 3.14 -12.97
CA GLN A 100 -10.83 3.63 -14.31
C GLN A 100 -10.54 5.13 -14.31
N LYS A 101 -11.34 5.92 -13.57
CA LYS A 101 -11.15 7.37 -13.49
C LYS A 101 -9.88 7.76 -12.72
N LEU A 102 -9.61 7.13 -11.58
CA LEU A 102 -8.45 7.45 -10.74
C LEU A 102 -7.12 6.95 -11.33
N ALA A 103 -7.14 5.88 -12.12
CA ALA A 103 -5.97 5.43 -12.90
C ALA A 103 -5.56 6.43 -14.00
N ALA A 104 -6.49 7.26 -14.47
CA ALA A 104 -6.18 8.31 -15.44
C ALA A 104 -5.64 9.60 -14.77
N GLU A 105 -5.96 9.83 -13.50
CA GLU A 105 -5.63 11.08 -12.79
C GLU A 105 -4.33 10.98 -11.96
N ASN A 106 -3.93 9.80 -11.51
CA ASN A 106 -2.72 9.62 -10.69
C ASN A 106 -1.63 8.85 -11.45
N GLY A 107 -0.61 9.59 -11.92
CA GLY A 107 0.65 9.00 -12.37
C GLY A 107 1.31 8.15 -11.26
N PRO A 108 2.27 7.26 -11.59
CA PRO A 108 2.88 6.37 -10.61
C PRO A 108 3.44 7.18 -9.43
N PRO A 109 3.24 6.72 -8.18
CA PRO A 109 3.75 7.42 -7.01
C PRO A 109 5.24 7.62 -7.18
N LYS A 110 5.68 8.88 -7.09
CA LYS A 110 7.10 9.25 -7.15
C LYS A 110 7.79 8.47 -6.04
N GLN A 111 8.60 7.49 -6.43
CA GLN A 111 9.53 6.87 -5.50
C GLN A 111 10.45 7.99 -5.05
N VAL A 112 10.40 8.34 -3.76
CA VAL A 112 11.43 9.20 -3.18
C VAL A 112 12.74 8.43 -3.35
N HIS A 113 13.62 8.99 -4.16
CA HIS A 113 14.93 8.45 -4.44
C HIS A 113 15.69 8.40 -3.11
N MET A 114 16.01 7.20 -2.60
CA MET A 114 16.89 7.07 -1.45
C MET A 114 18.28 7.53 -1.89
N SER A 115 18.66 8.75 -1.53
CA SER A 115 20.02 9.23 -1.66
C SER A 115 20.95 8.39 -0.78
N ASN A 116 21.96 7.82 -1.40
CA ASN A 116 22.98 6.98 -0.77
C ASN A 116 23.99 7.85 0.00
N GLY A 117 24.33 7.48 1.24
CA GLY A 117 25.47 8.01 2.03
C GLY A 117 25.17 9.33 2.76
N GLN A 118 25.54 9.53 4.02
CA GLN A 118 26.78 9.10 4.69
C GLN A 118 26.51 8.69 6.14
N ARG A 119 27.08 7.55 6.53
CA ARG A 119 27.29 7.15 7.91
C ARG A 119 28.64 7.75 8.33
N GLN A 120 28.61 8.72 9.24
CA GLN A 120 29.79 9.07 10.05
C GLN A 120 29.72 8.20 11.30
N GLU A 121 30.55 7.16 11.36
CA GLU A 121 30.90 6.51 12.63
C GLU A 121 32.09 7.28 13.23
N PRO A 122 32.17 7.43 14.57
CA PRO A 122 33.43 7.73 15.25
C PRO A 122 34.42 6.57 15.20
#